data_AF-A0A7G5ZMP6-F1
#
_entry.id   AF-A0A7G5ZMP6-F1
#
_cell.length_a   1.000
_cell.length_b   1.000
_cell.length_c   1.000
_cell.angle_alpha   90.00
_cell.angle_beta   90.00
_cell.angle_gamma   90.00
#
_symmetry.space_group_name_H-M   'P 1'
#
loop_
_entity.id
_entity.type
_entity.pdbx_description
1 polymer ?
#
loop_
_entity_poly.entity_id
_entity_poly.type
_entity_poly.pdbx_seq_one_letter_code
_entity_poly.pdbx_strand_id
1 'polypeptide(L)'
;MSGVVIALDDPVTVGETTLLEFTETFPAGYPPRQSAWHATSRPARETLIWVLFHPDAQPSWCEEYTETDDEYASVMRAVRSGSVHVARHGCGPGVLGVRWGYDADPKPGHSRDE
;
A
#
# COMPACT_ATOMS: atom_id res chain seq x y z
N MET A 1 2.84 1.28 13.70
CA MET A 1 2.74 1.67 12.29
C MET A 1 3.28 3.08 12.17
N SER A 2 4.20 3.35 11.26
CA SER A 2 4.77 4.68 11.04
C SER A 2 4.41 5.11 9.62
N GLY A 3 3.78 6.27 9.47
CA GLY A 3 3.43 6.87 8.19
C GLY A 3 3.73 8.36 8.20
N VAL A 4 3.84 8.95 7.02
CA VAL A 4 3.98 10.40 6.85
C VAL A 4 2.61 10.96 6.49
N VAL A 5 2.19 12.01 7.19
CA VAL A 5 1.00 12.78 6.85
C VAL A 5 1.45 13.93 5.96
N ILE A 6 0.92 13.97 4.74
CA ILE A 6 1.10 15.10 3.84
C ILE A 6 -0.17 15.95 3.93
N ALA A 7 -0.05 17.13 4.52
CA ALA A 7 -1.10 18.13 4.54
C ALA A 7 -0.77 19.21 3.51
N LEU A 8 -1.77 19.60 2.73
CA LEU A 8 -1.66 20.76 1.85
C LEU A 8 -2.00 22.01 2.65
N ASP A 9 -1.20 23.06 2.51
CA ASP A 9 -1.44 24.34 3.17
C ASP A 9 -2.78 24.95 2.72
N ASP A 10 -3.11 24.77 1.43
CA ASP A 10 -4.37 25.18 0.82
C ASP A 10 -5.18 23.95 0.34
N PRO A 11 -6.52 23.98 0.44
CA PRO A 11 -7.36 22.89 -0.02
C PRO A 11 -7.40 22.81 -1.56
N VAL A 12 -7.30 21.60 -2.10
CA VAL A 12 -7.60 21.36 -3.53
C VAL A 12 -9.11 21.49 -3.76
N THR A 13 -9.51 22.38 -4.66
CA THR A 13 -10.91 22.60 -5.01
C THR A 13 -11.38 21.69 -6.16
N VAL A 14 -12.69 21.60 -6.37
CA VAL A 14 -13.26 20.74 -7.41
C VAL A 14 -12.76 21.17 -8.79
N GLY A 15 -12.14 20.24 -9.53
CA GLY A 15 -11.59 20.48 -10.86
C GLY A 15 -10.09 20.79 -10.87
N GLU A 16 -9.48 21.03 -9.72
CA GLU A 16 -8.03 21.20 -9.59
C GLU A 16 -7.31 19.85 -9.49
N THR A 17 -6.01 19.87 -9.81
CA THR A 17 -5.14 18.68 -9.75
C THR A 17 -3.91 19.03 -8.91
N THR A 18 -3.54 18.13 -8.01
CA THR A 18 -2.29 18.20 -7.24
C THR A 18 -1.58 16.86 -7.36
N LEU A 19 -0.27 16.92 -7.58
CA LEU A 19 0.61 15.74 -7.60
C LEU A 19 1.54 15.82 -6.40
N LEU A 20 1.64 14.71 -5.67
CA LEU A 20 2.55 14.54 -4.54
C LEU A 20 3.53 13.42 -4.88
N GLU A 21 4.82 13.76 -4.92
CA GLU A 21 5.91 12.80 -5.05
C GLU A 21 6.79 12.90 -3.80
N PHE A 22 7.04 11.77 -3.15
CA PHE A 22 7.91 11.70 -1.98
C PHE A 22 8.77 10.45 -2.04
N THR A 23 9.96 10.53 -1.45
CA THR A 23 10.88 9.41 -1.30
C THR A 23 11.24 9.25 0.17
N GLU A 24 11.03 8.06 0.73
CA GLU A 24 11.47 7.72 2.08
C GLU A 24 12.78 6.93 2.02
N THR A 25 13.81 7.39 2.75
CA THR A 25 15.06 6.65 2.94
C THR A 25 15.17 6.22 4.40
N PHE A 26 15.36 4.92 4.63
CA PHE A 26 15.48 4.38 5.97
C PHE A 26 16.97 4.21 6.36
N PRO A 27 17.37 4.64 7.57
CA PRO A 27 18.73 4.43 8.04
C PRO A 27 19.00 2.95 8.35
N ALA A 28 20.28 2.58 8.45
CA ALA A 28 20.67 1.25 8.90
C ALA A 28 20.09 0.94 10.29
N GLY A 29 19.59 -0.29 10.49
CA GLY A 29 18.95 -0.70 11.74
C GLY A 29 17.50 -0.24 11.91
N TYR A 30 16.93 0.49 10.94
CA TYR A 30 15.49 0.76 10.93
C TYR A 30 14.71 -0.57 10.84
N PRO A 31 13.59 -0.73 11.57
CA PRO A 31 12.83 -1.97 11.54
C PRO A 31 12.40 -2.35 10.13
N PRO A 32 12.45 -3.65 9.76
CA PRO A 32 11.96 -4.08 8.46
C PRO A 32 10.48 -3.71 8.31
N ARG A 33 10.13 -3.09 7.19
CA ARG A 33 8.74 -2.88 6.78
C ARG A 33 8.42 -3.84 5.64
N GLN A 34 7.35 -4.58 5.81
CA GLN A 34 6.83 -5.50 4.79
C GLN A 34 5.47 -5.04 4.26
N SER A 35 5.27 -3.72 4.22
CA SER A 35 4.07 -3.11 3.66
C SER A 35 4.35 -1.70 3.13
N ALA A 36 3.55 -1.32 2.13
CA ALA A 36 3.45 0.02 1.58
C ALA A 36 1.95 0.35 1.42
N TRP A 37 1.52 1.51 1.89
CA TRP A 37 0.10 1.88 1.87
C TRP A 37 -0.05 3.39 1.74
N HIS A 38 -1.22 3.78 1.24
CA HIS A 38 -1.64 5.17 1.16
C HIS A 38 -3.05 5.29 1.74
N ALA A 39 -3.21 6.20 2.70
CA ALA A 39 -4.50 6.53 3.28
C ALA A 39 -4.94 7.90 2.77
N THR A 40 -6.20 8.00 2.36
CA THR A 40 -6.80 9.26 1.93
C THR A 40 -8.08 9.53 2.72
N SER A 41 -8.24 10.78 3.17
CA SER A 41 -9.45 11.24 3.85
C SER A 41 -10.55 11.71 2.89
N ARG A 42 -10.26 11.76 1.59
CA ARG A 42 -11.20 12.15 0.52
C ARG A 42 -11.08 11.18 -0.65
N PRO A 43 -12.14 11.00 -1.46
CA PRO A 43 -12.04 10.20 -2.68
C PRO A 43 -10.94 10.74 -3.60
N ALA A 44 -9.97 9.89 -3.92
CA ALA A 44 -8.99 10.12 -4.95
C ALA A 44 -9.49 9.54 -6.27
N ARG A 45 -9.26 10.25 -7.38
CA ARG A 45 -9.62 9.75 -8.72
C ARG A 45 -8.91 8.44 -9.02
N GLU A 46 -7.64 8.36 -8.66
CA GLU A 46 -6.80 7.18 -8.82
C GLU A 46 -5.73 7.16 -7.72
N THR A 47 -5.46 5.97 -7.19
CA THR A 47 -4.33 5.70 -6.30
C THR A 47 -3.56 4.51 -6.83
N LEU A 48 -2.24 4.65 -6.90
CA LEU A 48 -1.31 3.64 -7.40
C LEU A 48 -0.24 3.38 -6.34
N ILE A 49 0.01 2.10 -6.06
CA ILE A 49 1.17 1.66 -5.28
C ILE A 49 1.96 0.68 -6.12
N TRP A 50 3.24 0.97 -6.33
CA TRP A 50 4.18 0.10 -7.00
C TRP A 50 5.34 -0.18 -6.05
N VAL A 51 5.56 -1.46 -5.76
CA VAL A 51 6.68 -1.91 -4.93
C VAL A 51 7.64 -2.69 -5.80
N LEU A 52 8.89 -2.24 -5.85
CA LEU A 52 10.00 -2.95 -6.50
C LEU A 52 10.83 -3.66 -5.43
N PHE A 53 10.97 -4.98 -5.57
CA PHE A 53 11.73 -5.80 -4.64
C PHE A 53 13.18 -5.95 -5.10
N HIS A 54 14.09 -6.04 -4.14
CA HIS A 54 15.49 -6.38 -4.42
C HIS A 54 15.56 -7.77 -5.09
N PRO A 55 16.43 -7.99 -6.10
CA PRO A 55 16.51 -9.27 -6.80
C PRO A 55 16.76 -10.46 -5.86
N ASP A 56 17.56 -10.26 -4.80
CA ASP A 56 17.88 -11.30 -3.82
C ASP A 56 16.91 -11.40 -2.64
N ALA A 57 15.83 -10.59 -2.63
CA ALA A 57 14.86 -10.55 -1.53
C ALA A 57 13.41 -10.53 -2.05
N GLN A 58 13.12 -11.39 -3.02
CA GLN A 58 11.76 -11.58 -3.54
C GLN A 58 10.85 -12.16 -2.45
N PRO A 59 9.65 -11.61 -2.24
CA PRO A 59 8.74 -12.13 -1.24
C PRO A 59 8.08 -13.43 -1.70
N SER A 60 7.80 -14.32 -0.75
CA SER A 60 7.09 -15.57 -0.99
C SER A 60 5.60 -15.37 -1.23
N TRP A 61 5.07 -14.24 -0.77
CA TRP A 61 3.68 -13.87 -0.95
C TRP A 61 3.51 -12.35 -0.93
N CYS A 62 2.54 -11.85 -1.69
CA CYS A 62 2.08 -10.47 -1.62
C CYS A 62 0.56 -10.46 -1.55
N GLU A 63 0.04 -9.52 -0.80
CA GLU A 63 -1.38 -9.30 -0.64
C GLU A 63 -1.68 -7.81 -0.80
N GLU A 64 -2.66 -7.51 -1.61
CA GLU A 64 -3.29 -6.20 -1.66
C GLU A 64 -4.43 -6.17 -0.66
N TYR A 65 -4.58 -5.07 0.06
CA TYR A 65 -5.72 -4.85 0.95
C TYR A 65 -6.28 -3.44 0.79
N THR A 66 -7.59 -3.33 1.01
CA THR A 66 -8.30 -2.07 1.13
C THR A 66 -9.07 -2.05 2.43
N GLU A 67 -9.08 -0.89 3.08
CA GLU A 67 -9.80 -0.67 4.33
C GLU A 67 -10.58 0.63 4.22
N THR A 68 -11.90 0.56 4.37
CA THR A 68 -12.81 1.69 4.51
C THR A 68 -13.58 1.54 5.83
N ASP A 69 -14.40 2.54 6.17
CA ASP A 69 -15.27 2.44 7.36
C ASP A 69 -16.29 1.28 7.24
N ASP A 70 -16.65 0.90 6.01
CA ASP A 70 -17.69 -0.10 5.73
C ASP A 70 -17.13 -1.49 5.40
N GLU A 71 -15.90 -1.56 4.86
CA GLU A 71 -15.37 -2.78 4.26
C GLU A 71 -13.87 -2.94 4.48
N TYR A 72 -13.47 -4.17 4.82
CA TYR A 72 -12.10 -4.63 4.66
C TYR A 72 -12.10 -5.73 3.60
N ALA A 73 -11.28 -5.56 2.56
CA ALA A 73 -11.09 -6.56 1.52
C ALA A 73 -9.61 -6.79 1.28
N SER A 74 -9.22 -8.03 1.04
CA SER A 74 -7.85 -8.35 0.67
C SER A 74 -7.79 -9.49 -0.35
N VAL A 75 -6.72 -9.49 -1.13
CA VAL A 75 -6.56 -10.44 -2.23
C VAL A 75 -5.09 -10.64 -2.56
N MET A 76 -4.72 -11.90 -2.76
CA MET A 76 -3.36 -12.28 -3.11
C MET A 76 -2.94 -11.68 -4.47
N ARG A 77 -1.68 -11.28 -4.55
CA ARG A 77 -1.04 -10.76 -5.75
C ARG A 77 0.21 -11.58 -6.05
N ALA A 78 0.38 -11.91 -7.33
CA ALA A 78 1.63 -12.50 -7.81
C ALA A 78 2.65 -11.38 -8.04
N VAL A 79 3.89 -11.60 -7.59
CA VAL A 79 5.02 -10.78 -7.99
C VAL A 79 5.36 -11.10 -9.44
N ARG A 80 5.51 -10.06 -10.27
CA ARG A 80 5.91 -10.19 -11.67
C ARG A 80 7.07 -9.25 -11.94
N SER A 81 8.11 -9.77 -12.58
CA SER A 81 9.32 -9.01 -12.91
C SER A 81 9.92 -8.28 -11.70
N GLY A 82 9.93 -8.94 -10.53
CA GLY A 82 10.48 -8.39 -9.29
C GLY A 82 9.63 -7.28 -8.65
N SER A 83 8.37 -7.11 -9.04
CA SER A 83 7.51 -6.06 -8.50
C SER A 83 6.05 -6.48 -8.32
N VAL A 84 5.32 -5.70 -7.54
CA VAL A 84 3.86 -5.76 -7.41
C VAL A 84 3.29 -4.36 -7.62
N HIS A 85 2.22 -4.29 -8.40
CA HIS A 85 1.55 -3.05 -8.75
C HIS A 85 0.06 -3.19 -8.42
N VAL A 86 -0.47 -2.23 -7.67
CA VAL A 86 -1.88 -2.11 -7.36
C VAL A 86 -2.37 -0.73 -7.74
N ALA A 87 -3.46 -0.69 -8.52
CA ALA A 87 -4.11 0.53 -8.95
C ALA A 87 -5.59 0.45 -8.60
N ARG A 88 -6.16 1.57 -8.14
CA ARG A 88 -7.58 1.72 -7.86
C ARG A 88 -8.09 3.07 -8.33
N HIS A 89 -9.19 3.05 -9.06
CA HIS A 89 -9.95 4.25 -9.40
C HIS A 89 -11.01 4.52 -8.33
N GLY A 90 -11.32 5.79 -8.07
CA GLY A 90 -12.33 6.18 -7.08
C GLY A 90 -11.99 5.69 -5.67
N CYS A 91 -10.70 5.73 -5.29
CA CYS A 91 -10.22 5.19 -4.03
C CYS A 91 -10.53 6.13 -2.87
N GLY A 92 -11.18 5.61 -1.83
CA GLY A 92 -11.36 6.26 -0.54
C GLY A 92 -12.69 7.01 -0.35
N PRO A 93 -12.94 7.55 0.87
CA PRO A 93 -12.02 7.60 2.02
C PRO A 93 -11.61 6.22 2.54
N GLY A 94 -10.35 6.07 2.96
CA GLY A 94 -9.81 4.78 3.42
C GLY A 94 -8.35 4.56 3.05
N VAL A 95 -7.92 3.29 3.12
CA VAL A 95 -6.56 2.83 2.86
C VAL A 95 -6.54 1.92 1.63
N LEU A 96 -5.57 2.15 0.75
CA LEU A 96 -5.08 1.15 -0.19
C LEU A 96 -3.69 0.71 0.26
N GLY A 97 -3.44 -0.59 0.32
CA GLY A 97 -2.17 -1.11 0.76
C GLY A 97 -1.74 -2.37 0.04
N VAL A 98 -0.43 -2.59 0.08
CA VAL A 98 0.23 -3.84 -0.26
C VAL A 98 1.05 -4.27 0.95
N ARG A 99 0.92 -5.53 1.33
CA ARG A 99 1.84 -6.18 2.27
C ARG A 99 2.41 -7.44 1.67
N TRP A 100 3.57 -7.83 2.14
CA TRP A 100 4.27 -9.00 1.66
C TRP A 100 4.92 -9.74 2.82
N GLY A 101 5.43 -10.92 2.54
CA GLY A 101 6.23 -11.65 3.50
C GLY A 101 7.01 -12.76 2.82
N TYR A 102 7.84 -13.41 3.62
CA TYR A 102 8.73 -14.49 3.23
C TYR A 102 8.24 -15.82 3.82
N ASP A 103 8.91 -16.93 3.51
CA ASP A 103 8.46 -18.28 3.92
C ASP A 103 8.31 -18.45 5.44
N ALA A 104 9.07 -17.68 6.23
CA ALA A 104 8.99 -17.68 7.69
C ALA A 104 7.83 -16.83 8.24
N ASP A 105 7.25 -15.96 7.42
CA ASP A 105 6.19 -15.03 7.83
C ASP A 105 4.81 -15.68 7.65
N PRO A 106 3.90 -15.57 8.63
CA PRO A 106 2.56 -16.09 8.49
C PRO A 106 1.86 -15.40 7.32
N LYS A 107 1.34 -16.20 6.37
CA LYS A 107 0.49 -15.68 5.30
C LYS A 107 -0.77 -15.08 5.91
N PRO A 108 -1.12 -13.84 5.60
CA PRO A 108 -2.40 -13.28 6.02
C PRO A 108 -3.55 -14.07 5.39
N GLY A 109 -4.46 -14.51 6.25
CA GLY A 109 -5.82 -14.97 5.94
C GLY A 109 -6.00 -15.85 4.69
N HIS A 110 -5.58 -17.13 4.74
CA HIS A 110 -6.63 -18.14 4.53
C HIS A 110 -7.52 -18.04 5.77
N SER A 111 -8.83 -17.88 5.57
CA SER A 111 -9.85 -17.71 6.60
C SER A 111 -9.51 -18.43 7.92
N ARG A 112 -9.71 -17.76 9.08
CA ARG A 112 -9.96 -18.47 10.34
C ARG A 112 -11.30 -19.18 10.15
N ASP A 113 -11.27 -20.35 9.55
CA ASP A 113 -12.29 -21.42 9.58
C ASP A 113 -11.80 -22.55 8.65
N GLU A 114 -10.86 -23.36 9.14
CA GLU A 114 -10.74 -24.80 8.84
C GLU A 114 -10.18 -25.51 10.07
#